data_AF-A0A9R0KCB3-F1
#
_entry.id   AF-A0A9R0KCB3-F1
#
_cell.length_a   1.000
_cell.length_b   1.000
_cell.length_c   1.000
_cell.angle_alpha   90.00
_cell.angle_beta   90.00
_cell.angle_gamma   90.00
#
_symmetry.space_group_name_H-M   'P 1'
#
loop_
_entity.id
_entity.type
_entity.pdbx_description
1 polymer ?
#
loop_
_entity_poly.entity_id
_entity_poly.type
_entity_poly.pdbx_seq_one_letter_code
_entity_poly.pdbx_strand_id
1 'polypeptide(L)'
;MAAQNIIQNDKDLLLYTSIFGDDEGGTVKSRGALIEKKIEMLEGLASNVGNRRSRRLLNDRLLMELVPRLNAEEIRGLFAPPPWGEEVPLSSFCMANVGDWDKVRNTDMDKEASILESIRQSSQKRKTHVDADKTAVMNAWHKIDCRTREAFRRSFLPELIEGYENRIRAFIGNGNDSEVLLLQVQDPFHRLLLHGVCEIDAFTDSEFKGNPAAVCLLEEERENEWLQSVAAEFNISETSYLIPFPVSDSPHPRFHLRWFTPVTEVELCGHATLAAAHFCFTSGLVKENTVEFSTLSGILTAHKVIELKESEKGEVERQPFLIELDFPAIATTECSLDEASSISKVLGSSVIDMKKTASDDLFVVLPSAKAVTDMRVDLEEVKKCPGRGLIISAAAPSGSEFDFFSRFFCPKYGIDEDPVCGSAHCALAWYWSKKMGKSDFTAFAASPRSGILKLQLDEQKNRVKLRGKAVTVMEGSVIV
;
A
#
# COMPACT_ATOMS: atom_id res chain seq x y z
N MET A 1 19.33 -19.92 -26.75
CA MET A 1 18.45 -21.11 -26.60
C MET A 1 18.36 -21.64 -25.18
N ALA A 2 19.36 -21.47 -24.29
CA ALA A 2 19.22 -21.85 -22.87
C ALA A 2 18.33 -20.90 -22.01
N ALA A 3 18.25 -19.61 -22.38
CA ALA A 3 17.45 -18.62 -21.63
C ALA A 3 15.93 -18.75 -21.83
N GLN A 4 15.47 -19.31 -22.94
CA GLN A 4 14.03 -19.53 -23.20
C GLN A 4 13.49 -20.76 -22.46
N ASN A 5 14.30 -21.81 -22.27
CA ASN A 5 13.88 -23.00 -21.52
C ASN A 5 13.77 -22.76 -20.00
N ILE A 6 14.49 -21.78 -19.45
CA ILE A 6 14.33 -21.40 -18.03
C ILE A 6 12.99 -20.66 -17.83
N ILE A 7 12.62 -19.79 -18.77
CA ILE A 7 11.34 -19.04 -18.76
C ILE A 7 10.14 -19.96 -19.08
N GLN A 8 10.34 -21.03 -19.86
CA GLN A 8 9.30 -22.03 -20.11
C GLN A 8 9.03 -22.88 -18.85
N ASN A 9 10.08 -23.24 -18.10
CA ASN A 9 9.95 -23.90 -16.80
C ASN A 9 9.33 -22.99 -15.73
N ASP A 10 9.45 -21.67 -15.84
CA ASP A 10 8.77 -20.71 -14.94
C ASP A 10 7.24 -20.77 -15.07
N LYS A 11 6.68 -21.11 -16.25
CA LYS A 11 5.23 -21.31 -16.40
C LYS A 11 4.76 -22.61 -15.74
N ASP A 12 5.56 -23.67 -15.76
CA ASP A 12 5.23 -24.94 -15.11
C ASP A 12 5.45 -24.87 -13.59
N LEU A 13 6.40 -24.06 -13.11
CA LEU A 13 6.62 -23.82 -11.67
C LEU A 13 5.53 -22.95 -11.01
N LEU A 14 4.86 -22.11 -11.79
CA LEU A 14 3.70 -21.33 -11.36
C LEU A 14 2.39 -22.15 -11.37
N LEU A 15 2.38 -23.34 -11.99
CA LEU A 15 1.16 -24.12 -12.24
C LEU A 15 1.08 -25.49 -11.53
N TYR A 16 2.12 -25.96 -10.82
CA TYR A 16 2.03 -27.24 -10.10
C TYR A 16 2.13 -27.09 -8.57
N THR A 17 1.02 -27.51 -7.95
CA THR A 17 0.75 -27.74 -6.52
C THR A 17 0.56 -26.52 -5.61
N SER A 18 -0.72 -26.15 -5.43
CA SER A 18 -1.25 -25.96 -4.07
C SER A 18 -0.77 -27.13 -3.20
N ILE A 19 0.01 -26.84 -2.16
CA ILE A 19 0.33 -27.78 -1.08
C ILE A 19 -0.60 -27.48 0.12
N PHE A 20 -1.81 -27.00 -0.16
CA PHE A 20 -2.95 -27.04 0.76
C PHE A 20 -4.04 -27.98 0.22
N GLY A 21 -3.63 -29.04 -0.49
CA GLY A 21 -4.49 -30.19 -0.72
C GLY A 21 -4.33 -31.19 0.42
N ASP A 22 -5.44 -31.52 1.07
CA ASP A 22 -5.55 -32.57 2.08
C ASP A 22 -4.78 -33.82 1.66
N ASP A 23 -3.80 -34.25 2.46
CA ASP A 23 -3.21 -35.59 2.32
C ASP A 23 -3.77 -36.48 3.43
N GLU A 24 -4.90 -37.11 3.12
CA GLU A 24 -5.28 -38.37 3.77
C GLU A 24 -4.19 -39.41 3.47
N GLY A 25 -3.33 -39.67 4.45
CA GLY A 25 -2.56 -40.91 4.53
C GLY A 25 -1.23 -40.93 3.76
N GLY A 26 -0.24 -40.19 4.25
CA GLY A 26 1.17 -40.34 3.85
C GLY A 26 2.11 -39.71 4.87
N THR A 27 3.22 -40.37 5.20
CA THR A 27 4.21 -39.93 6.20
C THR A 27 4.58 -38.44 6.08
N VAL A 28 4.23 -37.68 7.12
CA VAL A 28 4.46 -36.24 7.26
C VAL A 28 5.95 -35.91 7.11
N LYS A 29 6.35 -35.32 5.99
CA LYS A 29 7.66 -34.67 5.87
C LYS A 29 7.62 -33.40 6.70
N SER A 30 8.58 -33.22 7.61
CA SER A 30 8.65 -32.02 8.45
C SER A 30 8.78 -30.78 7.57
N ARG A 31 8.07 -29.71 7.93
CA ARG A 31 8.09 -28.41 7.23
C ARG A 31 9.51 -27.87 7.02
N GLY A 32 10.45 -28.19 7.92
CA GLY A 32 11.87 -27.87 7.77
C GLY A 32 12.52 -28.50 6.54
N ALA A 33 12.22 -29.76 6.24
CA ALA A 33 12.75 -30.45 5.06
C ALA A 33 12.19 -29.88 3.73
N LEU A 34 11.00 -29.28 3.75
CA LEU A 34 10.42 -28.58 2.61
C LEU A 34 11.08 -27.21 2.39
N ILE A 35 11.42 -26.49 3.47
CA ILE A 35 12.13 -25.20 3.42
C ILE A 35 13.57 -25.41 2.93
N GLU A 36 14.30 -26.39 3.47
CA GLU A 36 15.66 -26.72 3.04
C GLU A 36 15.72 -27.05 1.54
N LYS A 37 14.76 -27.85 1.05
CA LYS A 37 14.68 -28.20 -0.38
C LYS A 37 14.37 -26.98 -1.26
N LYS A 38 13.62 -26.00 -0.74
CA LYS A 38 13.28 -24.76 -1.44
C LYS A 38 14.47 -23.80 -1.48
N ILE A 39 15.26 -23.73 -0.39
CA ILE A 39 16.51 -22.97 -0.31
C ILE A 39 17.55 -23.55 -1.26
N GLU A 40 17.79 -24.87 -1.25
CA GLU A 40 18.73 -25.53 -2.18
C GLU A 40 18.37 -25.26 -3.65
N MET A 41 17.08 -25.24 -3.97
CA MET A 41 16.60 -24.91 -5.32
C MET A 41 16.87 -23.45 -5.69
N LEU A 42 16.61 -22.51 -4.79
CA LEU A 42 16.84 -21.07 -5.01
C LEU A 42 18.34 -20.74 -5.12
N GLU A 43 19.20 -21.40 -4.33
CA GLU A 43 20.65 -21.29 -4.42
C GLU A 43 21.18 -21.87 -5.75
N GLY A 44 20.63 -23.01 -6.18
CA GLY A 44 20.93 -23.59 -7.50
C GLY A 44 20.58 -22.66 -8.66
N LEU A 45 19.55 -21.82 -8.51
CA LEU A 45 19.20 -20.81 -9.50
C LEU A 45 20.08 -19.56 -9.42
N ALA A 46 20.51 -19.15 -8.22
CA ALA A 46 21.37 -17.98 -8.02
C ALA A 46 22.70 -18.06 -8.80
N SER A 47 23.26 -19.27 -8.96
CA SER A 47 24.47 -19.52 -9.75
C SER A 47 24.27 -19.40 -11.27
N ASN A 48 23.04 -19.51 -11.76
CA ASN A 48 22.70 -19.51 -13.19
C ASN A 48 22.16 -18.18 -13.71
N VAL A 49 22.04 -17.17 -12.84
CA VAL A 49 21.43 -15.88 -13.17
C VAL A 49 22.48 -14.79 -13.36
N GLY A 50 22.61 -14.28 -14.59
CA GLY A 50 23.60 -13.27 -14.98
C GLY A 50 23.16 -11.81 -14.80
N ASN A 51 21.84 -11.54 -14.75
CA ASN A 51 21.30 -10.19 -14.68
C ASN A 51 21.11 -9.73 -13.23
N ARG A 52 21.60 -8.52 -12.92
CA ARG A 52 21.49 -7.84 -11.62
C ARG A 52 20.08 -7.77 -11.05
N ARG A 53 19.05 -7.59 -11.89
CA ARG A 53 17.63 -7.52 -11.48
C ARG A 53 17.13 -8.88 -10.99
N SER A 54 17.42 -9.94 -11.72
CA SER A 54 17.05 -11.30 -11.37
C SER A 54 17.81 -11.82 -10.15
N ARG A 55 19.07 -11.39 -9.93
CA ARG A 55 19.80 -11.65 -8.68
C ARG A 55 19.20 -10.94 -7.47
N ARG A 56 18.72 -9.69 -7.66
CA ARG A 56 18.07 -8.94 -6.58
C ARG A 56 16.78 -9.63 -6.15
N LEU A 57 15.94 -10.02 -7.10
CA LEU A 57 14.72 -10.79 -6.85
C LEU A 57 14.98 -12.13 -6.13
N LEU A 58 16.01 -12.88 -6.56
CA LEU A 58 16.41 -14.14 -5.93
C LEU A 58 16.90 -13.95 -4.49
N ASN A 59 17.69 -12.90 -4.25
CA ASN A 59 18.17 -12.56 -2.91
C ASN A 59 17.02 -12.14 -1.99
N ASP A 60 16.08 -11.32 -2.49
CA ASP A 60 14.91 -10.90 -1.73
C ASP A 60 14.02 -12.12 -1.36
N ARG A 61 13.87 -13.09 -2.28
CA ARG A 61 13.11 -14.33 -2.04
C ARG A 61 13.78 -15.30 -1.08
N LEU A 62 15.11 -15.43 -1.17
CA LEU A 62 15.92 -16.18 -0.19
C LEU A 62 15.78 -15.56 1.20
N LEU A 63 15.86 -14.23 1.31
CA LEU A 63 15.69 -13.51 2.58
C LEU A 63 14.31 -13.78 3.20
N MET A 64 13.24 -13.81 2.41
CA MET A 64 11.90 -14.12 2.91
C MET A 64 11.73 -15.56 3.41
N GLU A 65 12.29 -16.55 2.71
CA GLU A 65 12.27 -17.96 3.18
C GLU A 65 13.15 -18.18 4.42
N LEU A 66 14.13 -17.30 4.66
CA LEU A 66 15.05 -17.32 5.80
C LEU A 66 14.51 -16.59 7.04
N VAL A 67 13.35 -15.92 6.96
CA VAL A 67 12.66 -15.36 8.14
C VAL A 67 11.73 -16.44 8.71
N PRO A 68 12.07 -17.10 9.83
CA PRO A 68 11.16 -18.06 10.43
C PRO A 68 9.92 -17.32 10.96
N ARG A 69 8.74 -17.69 10.49
CA ARG A 69 7.49 -17.39 11.21
C ARG A 69 7.52 -18.21 12.49
N LEU A 70 7.89 -17.56 13.60
CA LEU A 70 7.97 -18.18 14.92
C LEU A 70 6.69 -18.96 15.20
N ASN A 71 6.82 -20.26 15.48
CA ASN A 71 5.65 -21.03 15.87
C ASN A 71 5.34 -20.80 17.37
N ALA A 72 4.13 -21.17 17.79
CA ALA A 72 3.68 -20.94 19.17
C ALA A 72 4.55 -21.65 20.24
N GLU A 73 5.34 -22.66 19.88
CA GLU A 73 6.28 -23.34 20.79
C GLU A 73 7.58 -22.53 20.97
N GLU A 74 8.08 -21.88 19.92
CA GLU A 74 9.24 -20.99 19.99
C GLU A 74 8.92 -19.69 20.76
N ILE A 75 7.69 -19.19 20.62
CA ILE A 75 7.17 -18.07 21.42
C ILE A 75 7.06 -18.46 22.90
N ARG A 76 6.66 -19.70 23.21
CA ARG A 76 6.59 -20.19 24.60
C ARG A 76 7.95 -20.26 25.29
N GLY A 77 9.01 -20.61 24.56
CA GLY A 77 10.39 -20.65 25.09
C GLY A 77 10.98 -19.27 25.43
N LEU A 78 10.42 -18.18 24.89
CA LEU A 78 10.84 -16.80 25.20
C LEU A 78 10.29 -16.29 26.53
N PHE A 79 9.31 -16.98 27.13
CA PHE A 79 8.70 -16.59 28.40
C PHE A 79 8.90 -17.68 29.46
N ALA A 80 10.05 -17.68 30.12
CA ALA A 80 10.21 -18.39 31.39
C ALA A 80 11.00 -17.57 32.43
N PRO A 81 10.59 -17.56 33.73
CA PRO A 81 9.56 -18.42 34.33
C PRO A 81 8.38 -17.61 34.99
N PRO A 82 7.43 -18.26 35.71
CA PRO A 82 6.13 -18.85 35.33
C PRO A 82 4.94 -17.85 35.13
N PRO A 83 3.73 -18.28 34.68
CA PRO A 83 3.09 -19.53 35.10
C PRO A 83 3.29 -20.78 34.21
N TRP A 84 3.74 -20.74 32.95
CA TRP A 84 3.56 -21.88 32.03
C TRP A 84 4.81 -22.45 31.31
N GLY A 85 5.93 -22.67 31.98
CA GLY A 85 7.00 -23.44 31.32
C GLY A 85 8.22 -23.75 32.17
N GLU A 86 8.31 -24.99 32.64
CA GLU A 86 9.59 -25.62 32.98
C GLU A 86 10.01 -26.59 31.86
N GLU A 87 11.33 -26.66 31.65
CA GLU A 87 12.11 -27.61 30.82
C GLU A 87 11.89 -27.62 29.30
N VAL A 88 12.54 -26.68 28.59
CA VAL A 88 12.91 -26.87 27.17
C VAL A 88 14.41 -26.59 26.99
N PRO A 89 15.19 -27.47 26.33
CA PRO A 89 16.62 -27.22 26.09
C PRO A 89 16.83 -26.09 25.07
N LEU A 90 17.80 -25.20 25.34
CA LEU A 90 18.21 -24.17 24.39
C LEU A 90 18.82 -24.79 23.11
N SER A 91 18.48 -24.18 21.98
CA SER A 91 19.00 -24.52 20.65
C SER A 91 20.54 -24.49 20.60
N SER A 92 21.12 -25.42 19.82
CA SER A 92 22.56 -25.58 19.59
C SER A 92 23.28 -24.35 19.00
N PHE A 93 22.55 -23.29 18.70
CA PHE A 93 23.08 -22.02 18.18
C PHE A 93 23.65 -21.08 19.27
N CYS A 94 23.53 -21.44 20.55
CA CYS A 94 23.79 -20.55 21.70
C CYS A 94 25.24 -20.53 22.24
N MET A 95 26.29 -20.85 21.48
CA MET A 95 27.67 -20.86 22.02
C MET A 95 28.74 -20.29 21.07
N ALA A 96 29.10 -19.00 21.16
CA ALA A 96 30.37 -18.46 20.63
C ALA A 96 30.89 -17.16 21.32
N ASN A 97 32.12 -17.16 21.86
CA ASN A 97 32.77 -16.06 22.61
C ASN A 97 33.43 -15.00 21.70
N VAL A 98 33.49 -13.76 22.20
CA VAL A 98 33.74 -12.46 21.54
C VAL A 98 35.19 -12.22 21.08
N GLY A 99 36.20 -12.97 21.55
CA GLY A 99 37.60 -12.75 21.17
C GLY A 99 38.01 -13.29 19.78
N ASP A 100 37.29 -14.28 19.25
CA ASP A 100 37.65 -14.96 18.00
C ASP A 100 37.04 -14.30 16.75
N TRP A 101 36.03 -13.45 16.96
CA TRP A 101 35.35 -12.69 15.89
C TRP A 101 36.20 -11.55 15.31
N ASP A 102 37.22 -11.08 16.02
CA ASP A 102 38.10 -10.00 15.54
C ASP A 102 39.16 -10.45 14.52
N LYS A 103 39.40 -11.76 14.37
CA LYS A 103 40.35 -12.30 13.38
C LYS A 103 39.70 -12.74 12.06
N VAL A 104 38.38 -13.00 12.07
CA VAL A 104 37.57 -13.43 10.91
C VAL A 104 37.42 -12.32 9.87
N ARG A 105 37.51 -11.06 10.27
CA ARG A 105 37.23 -9.93 9.37
C ARG A 105 38.22 -9.72 8.21
N ASN A 106 39.37 -10.41 8.14
CA ASN A 106 40.50 -9.97 7.29
C ASN A 106 41.37 -11.04 6.54
N THR A 107 40.98 -12.28 6.19
CA THR A 107 41.87 -13.17 5.38
C THR A 107 41.19 -14.20 4.45
N ASP A 108 41.86 -14.53 3.33
CA ASP A 108 41.52 -15.36 2.13
C ASP A 108 40.87 -16.76 2.36
N MET A 109 39.95 -17.16 1.46
CA MET A 109 38.93 -18.21 1.63
C MET A 109 39.46 -19.66 1.67
N ASP A 110 40.59 -19.98 1.02
CA ASP A 110 41.16 -21.35 1.07
C ASP A 110 41.78 -21.68 2.44
N LYS A 111 42.10 -20.66 3.24
CA LYS A 111 42.54 -20.83 4.63
C LYS A 111 41.36 -20.90 5.61
N GLU A 112 40.19 -20.34 5.27
CA GLU A 112 38.95 -20.48 6.06
C GLU A 112 38.49 -21.95 6.14
N ALA A 113 38.61 -22.71 5.04
CA ALA A 113 38.26 -24.13 5.00
C ALA A 113 39.18 -25.01 5.89
N SER A 114 40.49 -24.72 5.92
CA SER A 114 41.45 -25.43 6.77
C SER A 114 41.27 -25.13 8.27
N ILE A 115 40.83 -23.91 8.59
CA ILE A 115 40.53 -23.48 9.96
C ILE A 115 39.24 -24.14 10.47
N LEU A 116 38.19 -24.23 9.63
CA LEU A 116 36.94 -24.94 9.92
C LEU A 116 37.16 -26.45 10.22
N GLU A 117 38.09 -27.13 9.55
CA GLU A 117 38.45 -28.53 9.88
C GLU A 117 39.14 -28.68 11.25
N SER A 118 40.00 -27.72 11.63
CA SER A 118 40.69 -27.74 12.92
C SER A 118 39.75 -27.45 14.11
N ILE A 119 38.68 -26.66 13.87
CA ILE A 119 37.63 -26.33 14.84
C ILE A 119 36.75 -27.55 15.13
N ARG A 120 36.44 -28.37 14.11
CA ARG A 120 35.75 -29.66 14.31
C ARG A 120 36.53 -30.62 15.21
N GLN A 121 37.86 -30.65 15.10
CA GLN A 121 38.72 -31.51 15.93
C GLN A 121 38.89 -31.00 17.37
N SER A 122 38.79 -29.69 17.61
CA SER A 122 38.98 -29.08 18.94
C SER A 122 37.69 -28.91 19.75
N SER A 123 36.52 -29.14 19.14
CA SER A 123 35.18 -29.13 19.76
C SER A 123 35.01 -30.13 20.93
N GLN A 124 35.98 -31.01 21.19
CA GLN A 124 36.00 -31.83 22.40
C GLN A 124 36.41 -31.08 23.67
N LYS A 125 36.93 -29.84 23.59
CA LYS A 125 37.52 -29.16 24.76
C LYS A 125 37.22 -27.65 24.79
N ARG A 126 36.05 -27.25 25.32
CA ARG A 126 35.83 -26.16 26.32
C ARG A 126 34.47 -25.45 26.14
N LYS A 127 33.68 -25.47 27.22
CA LYS A 127 32.47 -24.66 27.44
C LYS A 127 32.85 -23.35 28.13
N THR A 128 32.50 -22.18 27.59
CA THR A 128 32.31 -20.95 28.39
C THR A 128 31.26 -20.04 27.75
N HIS A 129 30.45 -19.46 28.64
CA HIS A 129 29.23 -18.68 28.50
C HIS A 129 29.38 -17.43 27.62
N VAL A 130 28.35 -17.12 26.83
CA VAL A 130 28.26 -15.95 25.95
C VAL A 130 26.96 -15.23 26.31
N ASP A 131 27.03 -13.90 26.37
CA ASP A 131 25.90 -13.01 26.68
C ASP A 131 24.86 -13.03 25.55
N ALA A 132 23.69 -13.60 25.83
CA ALA A 132 22.71 -14.01 24.83
C ALA A 132 22.06 -12.82 24.09
N ASP A 133 21.87 -11.70 24.78
CA ASP A 133 21.19 -10.51 24.21
C ASP A 133 22.07 -9.78 23.20
N LYS A 134 23.36 -9.65 23.49
CA LYS A 134 24.34 -9.08 22.56
C LYS A 134 24.50 -9.97 21.31
N THR A 135 24.43 -11.28 21.51
CA THR A 135 24.45 -12.27 20.42
C THR A 135 23.19 -12.18 19.55
N ALA A 136 22.02 -11.98 20.16
CA ALA A 136 20.76 -11.80 19.45
C ALA A 136 20.73 -10.52 18.59
N VAL A 137 21.17 -9.37 19.14
CA VAL A 137 21.24 -8.10 18.40
C VAL A 137 22.21 -8.18 17.22
N MET A 138 23.37 -8.81 17.41
CA MET A 138 24.36 -9.02 16.33
C MET A 138 23.88 -9.98 15.26
N ASN A 139 23.20 -11.06 15.64
CA ASN A 139 22.61 -12.00 14.69
C ASN A 139 21.49 -11.33 13.88
N ALA A 140 20.64 -10.51 14.51
CA ALA A 140 19.63 -9.71 13.81
C ALA A 140 20.27 -8.73 12.81
N TRP A 141 21.37 -8.06 13.20
CA TRP A 141 22.10 -7.16 12.32
C TRP A 141 22.81 -7.89 11.18
N HIS A 142 23.40 -9.06 11.42
CA HIS A 142 24.11 -9.87 10.44
C HIS A 142 23.17 -10.48 9.38
N LYS A 143 21.94 -10.83 9.78
CA LYS A 143 20.87 -11.31 8.87
C LYS A 143 20.44 -10.25 7.84
N ILE A 144 20.70 -8.97 8.10
CA ILE A 144 20.59 -7.92 7.09
C ILE A 144 21.89 -7.98 6.26
N ASP A 145 21.85 -8.50 5.04
CA ASP A 145 23.06 -8.68 4.21
C ASP A 145 23.84 -7.35 4.03
N CYS A 146 25.17 -7.44 3.88
CA CYS A 146 26.03 -6.26 3.72
C CYS A 146 25.66 -5.43 2.49
N ARG A 147 25.17 -6.07 1.43
CA ARG A 147 24.70 -5.40 0.22
C ARG A 147 23.35 -4.71 0.46
N THR A 148 22.52 -5.26 1.33
CA THR A 148 21.26 -4.66 1.78
C THR A 148 21.51 -3.42 2.63
N ARG A 149 22.46 -3.46 3.57
CA ARG A 149 22.89 -2.27 4.33
C ARG A 149 23.49 -1.19 3.44
N GLU A 150 24.32 -1.57 2.46
CA GLU A 150 24.86 -0.62 1.48
C GLU A 150 23.78 -0.04 0.55
N ALA A 151 22.78 -0.83 0.17
CA ALA A 151 21.65 -0.33 -0.63
C ALA A 151 20.80 0.67 0.17
N PHE A 152 20.61 0.43 1.47
CA PHE A 152 19.95 1.37 2.37
C PHE A 152 20.73 2.68 2.56
N ARG A 153 22.06 2.61 2.75
CA ARG A 153 22.94 3.81 2.80
C ARG A 153 22.94 4.63 1.51
N ARG A 154 22.59 4.03 0.37
CA ARG A 154 22.48 4.72 -0.93
C ARG A 154 21.09 5.31 -1.18
N SER A 155 20.08 4.91 -0.40
CA SER A 155 18.66 5.17 -0.70
C SER A 155 17.92 5.96 0.38
N PHE A 156 18.37 5.89 1.63
CA PHE A 156 17.84 6.59 2.81
C PHE A 156 18.94 7.48 3.44
N LEU A 157 18.58 8.38 4.36
CA LEU A 157 19.52 9.26 5.10
C LEU A 157 20.71 8.44 5.65
N PRO A 158 21.91 8.51 5.04
CA PRO A 158 23.05 7.65 5.40
C PRO A 158 23.48 7.83 6.86
N GLU A 159 23.29 9.04 7.35
CA GLU A 159 23.51 9.50 8.73
C GLU A 159 22.66 8.71 9.75
N LEU A 160 21.48 8.21 9.36
CA LEU A 160 20.58 7.45 10.24
C LEU A 160 21.13 6.03 10.49
N ILE A 161 21.56 5.35 9.43
CA ILE A 161 22.14 4.00 9.52
C ILE A 161 23.46 4.05 10.26
N GLU A 162 24.29 5.05 9.96
CA GLU A 162 25.53 5.30 10.69
C GLU A 162 25.25 5.60 12.17
N GLY A 163 24.19 6.36 12.46
CA GLY A 163 23.69 6.60 13.83
C GLY A 163 23.32 5.32 14.58
N TYR A 164 22.59 4.39 13.93
CA TYR A 164 22.25 3.10 14.53
C TYR A 164 23.47 2.20 14.73
N GLU A 165 24.37 2.13 13.73
CA GLU A 165 25.61 1.36 13.84
C GLU A 165 26.51 1.88 14.96
N ASN A 166 26.58 3.20 15.14
CA ASN A 166 27.33 3.82 16.23
C ASN A 166 26.73 3.50 17.60
N ARG A 167 25.38 3.50 17.74
CA ARG A 167 24.69 3.12 18.98
C ARG A 167 24.84 1.64 19.31
N ILE A 168 24.69 0.75 18.31
CA ILE A 168 24.91 -0.69 18.46
C ILE A 168 26.37 -0.96 18.87
N ARG A 169 27.34 -0.28 18.25
CA ARG A 169 28.76 -0.40 18.60
C ARG A 169 29.06 0.06 20.02
N ALA A 170 28.46 1.18 20.46
CA ALA A 170 28.61 1.68 21.82
C ALA A 170 28.01 0.72 22.85
N PHE A 171 26.84 0.15 22.56
CA PHE A 171 26.19 -0.85 23.41
C PHE A 171 26.99 -2.15 23.55
N ILE A 172 27.58 -2.62 22.45
CA ILE A 172 28.40 -3.84 22.46
C ILE A 172 29.76 -3.59 23.15
N GLY A 173 30.33 -2.39 23.00
CA GLY A 173 31.64 -2.04 23.54
C GLY A 173 31.65 -1.69 25.03
N ASN A 174 30.54 -1.21 25.58
CA ASN A 174 30.42 -0.87 26.99
C ASN A 174 30.03 -2.13 27.79
N GLY A 175 31.00 -2.71 28.50
CA GLY A 175 30.88 -4.00 29.20
C GLY A 175 30.03 -4.01 30.48
N ASN A 176 28.95 -3.23 30.56
CA ASN A 176 28.03 -3.27 31.70
C ASN A 176 26.80 -4.15 31.35
N ASP A 177 26.56 -5.18 32.16
CA ASP A 177 25.53 -6.23 31.94
C ASP A 177 24.09 -5.78 32.19
N SER A 178 23.84 -4.47 32.33
CA SER A 178 22.54 -3.92 32.74
C SER A 178 21.97 -2.86 31.80
N GLU A 179 22.58 -2.62 30.64
CA GLU A 179 22.07 -1.64 29.68
C GLU A 179 21.06 -2.28 28.72
N VAL A 180 19.97 -1.57 28.41
CA VAL A 180 19.00 -1.94 27.37
C VAL A 180 19.29 -1.09 26.14
N LEU A 181 19.50 -1.73 24.98
CA LEU A 181 19.71 -1.02 23.72
C LEU A 181 18.38 -0.44 23.22
N LEU A 182 18.16 0.86 23.48
CA LEU A 182 17.03 1.62 22.92
C LEU A 182 17.39 2.20 21.55
N LEU A 183 16.98 1.48 20.49
CA LEU A 183 16.99 1.99 19.13
C LEU A 183 15.65 2.67 18.86
N GLN A 184 15.65 4.00 18.77
CA GLN A 184 14.51 4.71 18.20
C GLN A 184 14.56 4.55 16.69
N VAL A 185 13.95 3.48 16.21
CA VAL A 185 13.73 3.23 14.79
C VAL A 185 12.77 4.29 14.27
N GLN A 186 13.22 5.17 13.38
CA GLN A 186 12.32 6.13 12.77
C GLN A 186 11.27 5.38 11.95
N ASP A 187 10.05 5.88 11.99
CA ASP A 187 8.84 5.27 11.44
C ASP A 187 8.95 4.67 10.02
N PRO A 188 9.72 5.24 9.07
CA PRO A 188 9.89 4.64 7.74
C PRO A 188 10.50 3.22 7.73
N PHE A 189 11.29 2.86 8.75
CA PHE A 189 11.85 1.51 8.87
C PHE A 189 10.83 0.48 9.37
N HIS A 190 9.85 0.89 10.19
CA HIS A 190 8.74 0.03 10.61
C HIS A 190 7.84 -0.33 9.42
N ARG A 191 7.59 0.63 8.53
CA ARG A 191 6.81 0.46 7.29
C ARG A 191 7.42 -0.53 6.30
N LEU A 192 8.72 -0.81 6.41
CA LEU A 192 9.48 -1.74 5.58
C LEU A 192 9.47 -3.18 6.12
N LEU A 193 9.10 -3.38 7.40
CA LEU A 193 9.20 -4.66 8.09
C LEU A 193 7.85 -5.32 8.37
N LEU A 194 6.75 -4.59 8.20
CA LEU A 194 5.37 -5.07 8.41
C LEU A 194 4.51 -4.63 7.22
N HIS A 195 3.40 -5.33 6.95
CA HIS A 195 2.36 -4.88 6.03
C HIS A 195 1.86 -3.50 6.47
N GLY A 196 2.46 -2.44 5.91
CA GLY A 196 2.15 -1.07 6.28
C GLY A 196 0.75 -0.73 5.80
N VAL A 197 -0.09 -0.29 6.73
CA VAL A 197 -1.39 0.29 6.41
C VAL A 197 -1.39 1.77 6.78
N CYS A 198 -1.90 2.59 5.88
CA CYS A 198 -2.19 3.99 6.14
C CYS A 198 -3.67 4.27 5.88
N GLU A 199 -4.32 5.01 6.77
CA GLU A 199 -5.60 5.65 6.46
C GLU A 199 -5.31 7.04 5.93
N ILE A 200 -5.83 7.34 4.74
CA ILE A 200 -5.58 8.60 4.04
C ILE A 200 -6.91 9.21 3.64
N ASP A 201 -7.12 10.46 4.04
CA ASP A 201 -8.24 11.28 3.61
C ASP A 201 -7.91 11.94 2.26
N ALA A 202 -8.57 11.49 1.20
CA ALA A 202 -8.40 12.01 -0.15
C ALA A 202 -9.34 13.19 -0.45
N PHE A 203 -8.93 14.09 -1.36
CA PHE A 203 -9.64 15.31 -1.75
C PHE A 203 -9.85 16.34 -0.63
N THR A 204 -8.88 16.41 0.29
CA THR A 204 -8.86 17.38 1.41
C THR A 204 -7.42 17.75 1.80
N ASP A 205 -7.26 18.89 2.48
CA ASP A 205 -6.05 19.28 3.22
C ASP A 205 -6.24 19.37 4.73
N SER A 206 -7.39 18.92 5.23
CA SER A 206 -7.69 18.84 6.66
C SER A 206 -8.05 17.40 7.01
N GLU A 207 -7.62 16.96 8.19
CA GLU A 207 -7.96 15.66 8.77
C GLU A 207 -9.48 15.55 9.00
N PHE A 208 -10.00 14.33 8.91
CA PHE A 208 -11.42 13.99 9.13
C PHE A 208 -12.39 14.63 8.13
N LYS A 209 -11.84 15.11 7.01
CA LYS A 209 -12.56 15.63 5.85
C LYS A 209 -12.25 14.76 4.63
N GLY A 210 -12.76 15.09 3.46
CA GLY A 210 -12.52 14.30 2.26
C GLY A 210 -13.11 12.88 2.33
N ASN A 211 -12.55 11.99 1.53
CA ASN A 211 -12.97 10.59 1.45
C ASN A 211 -11.85 9.66 1.97
N PRO A 212 -12.06 8.95 3.10
CA PRO A 212 -11.05 8.07 3.67
C PRO A 212 -10.84 6.83 2.81
N ALA A 213 -9.59 6.44 2.65
CA ALA A 213 -9.21 5.15 2.09
C ALA A 213 -8.05 4.54 2.90
N ALA A 214 -8.15 3.24 3.16
CA ALA A 214 -7.05 2.46 3.71
C ALA A 214 -6.15 2.05 2.56
N VAL A 215 -4.84 2.23 2.70
CA VAL A 215 -3.84 1.83 1.72
C VAL A 215 -2.92 0.82 2.38
N CYS A 216 -3.05 -0.43 1.98
CA CYS A 216 -2.26 -1.55 2.45
C CYS A 216 -1.14 -1.86 1.44
N LEU A 217 0.11 -1.73 1.86
CA LEU A 217 1.26 -2.20 1.09
C LEU A 217 1.48 -3.70 1.37
N LEU A 218 1.32 -4.52 0.34
CA LEU A 218 1.53 -5.96 0.40
C LEU A 218 2.81 -6.35 -0.34
N GLU A 219 3.44 -7.43 0.13
CA GLU A 219 4.64 -8.00 -0.50
C GLU A 219 4.29 -8.91 -1.67
N GLU A 220 3.18 -9.64 -1.54
CA GLU A 220 2.68 -10.61 -2.50
C GLU A 220 1.16 -10.52 -2.63
N GLU A 221 0.64 -11.09 -3.71
CA GLU A 221 -0.81 -11.19 -3.90
C GLU A 221 -1.43 -12.04 -2.80
N ARG A 222 -2.61 -11.61 -2.32
CA ARG A 222 -3.42 -12.34 -1.37
C ARG A 222 -4.70 -12.83 -2.06
N GLU A 223 -5.27 -13.90 -1.52
CA GLU A 223 -6.54 -14.44 -1.99
C GLU A 223 -7.67 -13.41 -1.85
N ASN A 224 -8.66 -13.48 -2.74
CA ASN A 224 -9.75 -12.51 -2.80
C ASN A 224 -10.56 -12.50 -1.50
N GLU A 225 -10.75 -13.66 -0.88
CA GLU A 225 -11.45 -13.81 0.40
C GLU A 225 -10.73 -13.05 1.53
N TRP A 226 -9.41 -13.08 1.55
CA TRP A 226 -8.61 -12.34 2.53
C TRP A 226 -8.70 -10.83 2.29
N LEU A 227 -8.54 -10.39 1.04
CA LEU A 227 -8.64 -8.97 0.66
C LEU A 227 -10.04 -8.41 0.98
N GLN A 228 -11.08 -9.20 0.74
CA GLN A 228 -12.44 -8.80 1.08
C GLN A 228 -12.66 -8.75 2.59
N SER A 229 -12.11 -9.71 3.35
CA SER A 229 -12.23 -9.75 4.81
C SER A 229 -11.55 -8.55 5.48
N VAL A 230 -10.34 -8.19 5.03
CA VAL A 230 -9.63 -7.02 5.54
C VAL A 230 -10.36 -5.72 5.19
N ALA A 231 -10.92 -5.61 3.98
CA ALA A 231 -11.71 -4.45 3.59
C ALA A 231 -13.01 -4.31 4.42
N ALA A 232 -13.66 -5.43 4.73
CA ALA A 232 -14.82 -5.47 5.61
C ALA A 232 -14.48 -5.09 7.06
N GLU A 233 -13.30 -5.49 7.56
CA GLU A 233 -12.82 -5.14 8.91
C GLU A 233 -12.58 -3.63 9.05
N PHE A 234 -11.96 -2.98 8.05
CA PHE A 234 -11.78 -1.53 8.08
C PHE A 234 -13.11 -0.77 7.97
N ASN A 235 -14.08 -1.32 7.26
CA ASN A 235 -15.44 -0.79 7.13
C ASN A 235 -15.49 0.72 6.77
N ILE A 236 -14.58 1.15 5.91
CA ILE A 236 -14.54 2.48 5.29
C ILE A 236 -14.93 2.37 3.81
N SER A 237 -14.98 3.51 3.10
CA SER A 237 -15.39 3.56 1.70
C SER A 237 -14.63 2.51 0.87
N GLU A 238 -13.30 2.57 0.89
CA GLU A 238 -12.45 1.66 0.13
C GLU A 238 -11.14 1.32 0.85
N THR A 239 -10.73 0.06 0.67
CA THR A 239 -9.39 -0.43 0.98
C THR A 239 -8.64 -0.71 -0.32
N SER A 240 -7.51 -0.03 -0.50
CA SER A 240 -6.56 -0.17 -1.59
C SER A 240 -5.44 -1.13 -1.20
N TYR A 241 -5.18 -2.13 -2.03
CA TYR A 241 -4.05 -3.04 -1.89
C TYR A 241 -3.00 -2.73 -2.95
N LEU A 242 -1.81 -2.33 -2.50
CA LEU A 242 -0.67 -1.98 -3.33
C LEU A 242 0.38 -3.08 -3.29
N ILE A 243 0.81 -3.54 -4.46
CA ILE A 243 1.91 -4.50 -4.59
C ILE A 243 2.94 -3.93 -5.56
N PRO A 244 4.23 -3.82 -5.19
CA PRO A 244 5.26 -3.38 -6.12
C PRO A 244 5.30 -4.24 -7.39
N PHE A 245 5.29 -3.63 -8.57
CA PHE A 245 5.36 -4.37 -9.83
C PHE A 245 6.83 -4.70 -10.15
N PRO A 246 7.25 -5.99 -10.20
CA PRO A 246 8.67 -6.35 -10.25
C PRO A 246 9.36 -5.99 -11.59
N VAL A 247 8.60 -5.96 -12.69
CA VAL A 247 9.10 -5.67 -14.06
C VAL A 247 8.17 -4.72 -14.83
N SER A 248 8.43 -3.42 -14.79
CA SER A 248 7.76 -2.46 -15.69
C SER A 248 8.63 -2.15 -16.91
N ASP A 249 8.02 -2.13 -18.10
CA ASP A 249 8.61 -1.58 -19.33
C ASP A 249 8.49 -0.05 -19.40
N SER A 250 7.79 0.56 -18.44
CA SER A 250 7.68 2.02 -18.32
C SER A 250 8.89 2.61 -17.59
N PRO A 251 9.31 3.85 -17.93
CA PRO A 251 10.29 4.59 -17.15
C PRO A 251 9.79 4.99 -15.75
N HIS A 252 8.50 4.79 -15.45
CA HIS A 252 7.89 5.14 -14.18
C HIS A 252 7.74 3.93 -13.24
N PRO A 253 7.87 4.12 -11.91
CA PRO A 253 7.57 3.06 -10.96
C PRO A 253 6.10 2.66 -11.08
N ARG A 254 5.86 1.36 -11.00
CA ARG A 254 4.54 0.76 -11.19
C ARG A 254 4.19 -0.14 -10.01
N PHE A 255 2.92 -0.14 -9.64
CA PHE A 255 2.35 -1.02 -8.63
C PHE A 255 1.14 -1.74 -9.21
N HIS A 256 0.86 -2.97 -8.78
CA HIS A 256 -0.50 -3.49 -8.87
C HIS A 256 -1.36 -2.81 -7.82
N LEU A 257 -2.57 -2.42 -8.21
CA LEU A 257 -3.53 -1.77 -7.33
C LEU A 257 -4.90 -2.40 -7.52
N ARG A 258 -5.49 -2.85 -6.41
CA ARG A 258 -6.85 -3.39 -6.32
C ARG A 258 -7.63 -2.63 -5.25
N TRP A 259 -8.93 -2.49 -5.43
CA TRP A 259 -9.80 -1.76 -4.51
C TRP A 259 -10.96 -2.62 -4.08
N PHE A 260 -11.21 -2.63 -2.78
CA PHE A 260 -12.31 -3.36 -2.19
C PHE A 260 -13.14 -2.41 -1.35
N THR A 261 -14.44 -2.40 -1.60
CA THR A 261 -15.43 -1.91 -0.64
C THR A 261 -15.61 -2.97 0.45
N PRO A 262 -16.38 -2.69 1.53
CA PRO A 262 -16.67 -3.70 2.55
C PRO A 262 -17.37 -4.96 2.03
N VAL A 263 -17.96 -4.92 0.83
CA VAL A 263 -18.78 -6.02 0.29
C VAL A 263 -18.31 -6.59 -1.05
N THR A 264 -17.52 -5.85 -1.84
CA THR A 264 -17.05 -6.29 -3.16
C THR A 264 -15.78 -5.57 -3.63
N GLU A 265 -15.00 -6.25 -4.48
CA GLU A 265 -13.99 -5.61 -5.34
C GLU A 265 -14.66 -4.68 -6.36
N VAL A 266 -14.02 -3.54 -6.65
CA VAL A 266 -14.44 -2.59 -7.68
C VAL A 266 -13.37 -2.42 -8.75
N GLU A 267 -13.78 -2.25 -10.01
CA GLU A 267 -12.85 -2.18 -11.14
C GLU A 267 -12.07 -0.86 -11.21
N LEU A 268 -12.59 0.22 -10.61
CA LEU A 268 -12.02 1.56 -10.67
C LEU A 268 -12.48 2.41 -9.48
N CYS A 269 -11.54 3.00 -8.74
CA CYS A 269 -11.86 3.93 -7.66
C CYS A 269 -10.96 5.17 -7.65
N GLY A 270 -11.55 6.36 -7.74
CA GLY A 270 -10.81 7.62 -7.85
C GLY A 270 -10.08 8.05 -6.58
N HIS A 271 -10.80 8.19 -5.46
CA HIS A 271 -10.22 8.69 -4.21
C HIS A 271 -9.21 7.70 -3.62
N ALA A 272 -9.47 6.39 -3.72
CA ALA A 272 -8.57 5.35 -3.24
C ALA A 272 -7.30 5.23 -4.11
N THR A 273 -7.38 5.53 -5.41
CA THR A 273 -6.19 5.74 -6.27
C THR A 273 -5.41 6.98 -5.85
N LEU A 274 -6.08 8.08 -5.51
CA LEU A 274 -5.45 9.31 -5.05
C LEU A 274 -4.72 9.07 -3.72
N ALA A 275 -5.35 8.35 -2.79
CA ALA A 275 -4.76 7.92 -1.53
C ALA A 275 -3.53 7.02 -1.75
N ALA A 276 -3.63 6.03 -2.65
CA ALA A 276 -2.51 5.17 -3.01
C ALA A 276 -1.32 5.96 -3.59
N ALA A 277 -1.59 6.93 -4.47
CA ALA A 277 -0.57 7.82 -4.99
C ALA A 277 0.04 8.71 -3.90
N HIS A 278 -0.78 9.23 -2.98
CA HIS A 278 -0.31 10.00 -1.82
C HIS A 278 0.67 9.17 -1.00
N PHE A 279 0.29 7.94 -0.65
CA PHE A 279 1.14 7.00 0.06
C PHE A 279 2.46 6.78 -0.66
N CYS A 280 2.45 6.49 -1.97
CA CYS A 280 3.68 6.30 -2.75
C CYS A 280 4.60 7.53 -2.73
N PHE A 281 4.04 8.74 -2.84
CA PHE A 281 4.80 10.00 -2.87
C PHE A 281 5.31 10.47 -1.50
N THR A 282 4.63 10.12 -0.40
CA THR A 282 5.00 10.54 0.96
C THR A 282 5.85 9.51 1.70
N SER A 283 5.65 8.21 1.44
CA SER A 283 6.46 7.11 2.02
C SER A 283 7.88 7.04 1.46
N GLY A 284 8.16 7.71 0.34
CA GLY A 284 9.45 7.65 -0.35
C GLY A 284 9.66 6.39 -1.20
N LEU A 285 8.61 5.57 -1.41
CA LEU A 285 8.63 4.43 -2.34
C LEU A 285 8.87 4.86 -3.79
N VAL A 286 8.46 6.09 -4.13
CA VAL A 286 8.63 6.70 -5.45
C VAL A 286 9.43 7.99 -5.31
N LYS A 287 10.48 8.17 -6.14
CA LYS A 287 11.31 9.39 -6.16
C LYS A 287 10.87 10.35 -7.27
N GLU A 288 10.18 9.82 -8.27
CA GLU A 288 9.65 10.52 -9.42
C GLU A 288 8.36 11.27 -9.06
N ASN A 289 7.97 12.21 -9.93
CA ASN A 289 6.68 12.90 -9.80
C ASN A 289 5.53 12.13 -10.49
N THR A 290 5.76 10.89 -10.90
CA THR A 290 4.78 10.05 -11.61
C THR A 290 4.85 8.63 -11.06
N VAL A 291 3.68 8.05 -10.80
CA VAL A 291 3.51 6.63 -10.46
C VAL A 291 2.41 6.03 -11.32
N GLU A 292 2.59 4.78 -11.72
CA GLU A 292 1.61 4.02 -12.49
C GLU A 292 1.00 2.89 -11.66
N PHE A 293 -0.27 2.60 -11.92
CA PHE A 293 -1.01 1.53 -11.28
C PHE A 293 -1.58 0.58 -12.32
N SER A 294 -1.23 -0.70 -12.23
CA SER A 294 -1.82 -1.78 -13.00
C SER A 294 -3.08 -2.26 -12.28
N THR A 295 -4.23 -2.10 -12.92
CA THR A 295 -5.56 -2.31 -12.31
C THR A 295 -6.44 -3.14 -13.25
N LEU A 296 -7.62 -3.59 -12.79
CA LEU A 296 -8.60 -4.28 -13.65
C LEU A 296 -9.08 -3.39 -14.81
N SER A 297 -9.11 -2.06 -14.62
CA SER A 297 -9.44 -1.08 -15.65
C SER A 297 -8.26 -0.68 -16.54
N GLY A 298 -7.14 -1.41 -16.47
CA GLY A 298 -5.91 -1.10 -17.20
C GLY A 298 -4.94 -0.23 -16.39
N ILE A 299 -4.06 0.48 -17.08
CA ILE A 299 -3.01 1.30 -16.43
C ILE A 299 -3.58 2.68 -16.09
N LEU A 300 -3.50 3.07 -14.83
CA LEU A 300 -3.76 4.42 -14.36
C LEU A 300 -2.45 5.13 -14.03
N THR A 301 -2.41 6.43 -14.25
CA THR A 301 -1.23 7.25 -13.97
C THR A 301 -1.60 8.37 -13.00
N ALA A 302 -0.79 8.54 -11.97
CA ALA A 302 -0.90 9.64 -11.02
C ALA A 302 0.34 10.54 -11.10
N HIS A 303 0.11 11.85 -11.16
CA HIS A 303 1.17 12.84 -11.21
C HIS A 303 1.16 13.74 -9.97
N LYS A 304 2.33 13.94 -9.39
CA LYS A 304 2.58 14.91 -8.33
C LYS A 304 2.72 16.30 -8.95
N VAL A 305 1.74 17.16 -8.71
CA VAL A 305 1.69 18.54 -9.19
C VAL A 305 2.06 19.48 -8.04
N ILE A 306 3.22 20.10 -8.13
CA ILE A 306 3.72 21.02 -7.11
C ILE A 306 3.06 22.39 -7.32
N GLU A 307 2.35 22.90 -6.31
CA GLU A 307 1.87 24.28 -6.33
C GLU A 307 3.03 25.21 -5.89
N LEU A 308 3.51 26.04 -6.82
CA LEU A 308 4.48 27.09 -6.49
C LEU A 308 3.74 28.29 -5.89
N LYS A 309 4.04 28.61 -4.63
CA LYS A 309 3.69 29.90 -4.04
C LYS A 309 4.97 30.60 -3.62
N GLU A 310 5.15 31.82 -4.11
CA GLU A 310 6.18 32.72 -3.58
C GLU A 310 5.75 33.14 -2.17
N SER A 311 6.55 32.80 -1.17
CA SER A 311 6.43 33.41 0.15
C SER A 311 6.80 34.88 0.05
N GLU A 312 6.13 35.75 0.81
CA GLU A 312 6.47 37.18 0.92
C GLU A 312 7.93 37.41 1.38
N LYS A 313 8.61 36.37 1.90
CA LYS A 313 10.00 36.39 2.34
C LYS A 313 11.00 35.75 1.37
N GLY A 314 10.56 35.30 0.20
CA GLY A 314 11.44 34.66 -0.80
C GLY A 314 11.98 33.28 -0.39
N GLU A 315 11.45 32.68 0.68
CA GLU A 315 11.79 31.33 1.14
C GLU A 315 10.94 30.27 0.42
N VAL A 316 11.57 29.19 -0.05
CA VAL A 316 10.91 28.04 -0.68
C VAL A 316 10.63 27.00 0.41
N GLU A 317 9.46 27.04 1.01
CA GLU A 317 8.97 25.97 1.90
C GLU A 317 8.53 24.74 1.08
N ARG A 318 8.57 23.53 1.67
CA ARG A 318 7.95 22.33 1.07
C ARG A 318 6.44 22.55 0.99
N GLN A 319 5.98 23.02 -0.16
CA GLN A 319 4.57 23.31 -0.38
C GLN A 319 3.75 22.01 -0.46
N PRO A 320 2.49 22.01 -0.01
CA PRO A 320 1.56 20.93 -0.29
C PRO A 320 1.42 20.75 -1.80
N PHE A 321 1.38 19.49 -2.25
CA PHE A 321 1.23 19.14 -3.66
C PHE A 321 -0.19 18.63 -3.92
N LEU A 322 -0.64 18.81 -5.15
CA LEU A 322 -1.83 18.16 -5.68
C LEU A 322 -1.42 16.83 -6.34
N ILE A 323 -2.33 15.86 -6.30
CA ILE A 323 -2.20 14.63 -7.07
C ILE A 323 -3.19 14.74 -8.22
N GLU A 324 -2.68 14.70 -9.46
CA GLU A 324 -3.47 14.64 -10.68
C GLU A 324 -3.66 13.18 -11.09
N LEU A 325 -4.91 12.78 -11.26
CA LEU A 325 -5.33 11.53 -11.88
C LEU A 325 -6.00 11.81 -13.21
N ASP A 326 -5.80 10.94 -14.19
CA ASP A 326 -6.39 11.08 -15.52
C ASP A 326 -7.39 9.95 -15.80
N PHE A 327 -8.68 10.30 -15.91
CA PHE A 327 -9.79 9.38 -16.07
C PHE A 327 -10.55 9.62 -17.38
N PRO A 328 -11.27 8.61 -17.90
CA PRO A 328 -12.22 8.82 -18.99
C PRO A 328 -13.30 9.83 -18.58
N ALA A 329 -13.65 10.74 -19.48
CA ALA A 329 -14.83 11.57 -19.29
C ALA A 329 -16.09 10.69 -19.37
N ILE A 330 -17.09 11.00 -18.55
CA ILE A 330 -18.35 10.26 -18.52
C ILE A 330 -19.42 11.17 -19.09
N ALA A 331 -19.85 10.88 -20.33
CA ALA A 331 -20.93 11.64 -20.95
C ALA A 331 -22.24 11.43 -20.18
N THR A 332 -23.08 12.47 -20.18
CA THR A 332 -24.44 12.42 -19.64
C THR A 332 -25.48 12.42 -20.76
N THR A 333 -26.55 11.65 -20.57
CA THR A 333 -27.65 11.50 -21.53
C THR A 333 -28.99 11.90 -20.90
N GLU A 334 -30.01 12.13 -21.74
CA GLU A 334 -31.35 12.47 -21.28
C GLU A 334 -32.02 11.27 -20.58
N CYS A 335 -32.80 11.55 -19.53
CA CYS A 335 -33.67 10.54 -18.91
C CYS A 335 -34.94 10.33 -19.73
N SER A 336 -35.53 9.14 -19.64
CA SER A 336 -36.89 8.93 -20.16
C SER A 336 -37.94 9.60 -19.24
N LEU A 337 -39.13 9.86 -19.79
CA LEU A 337 -40.23 10.52 -19.06
C LEU A 337 -40.70 9.69 -17.85
N ASP A 338 -40.74 8.36 -17.98
CA ASP A 338 -41.18 7.45 -16.92
C ASP A 338 -40.21 7.46 -15.74
N GLU A 339 -38.92 7.53 -16.01
CA GLU A 339 -37.87 7.64 -15.01
C GLU A 339 -37.95 8.97 -14.27
N ALA A 340 -38.07 10.07 -15.00
CA ALA A 340 -38.20 11.40 -14.42
C ALA A 340 -39.39 11.51 -13.46
N SER A 341 -40.52 10.86 -13.78
CA SER A 341 -41.70 10.84 -12.93
C SER A 341 -41.49 10.07 -11.61
N SER A 342 -40.78 8.94 -11.67
CA SER A 342 -40.48 8.11 -10.50
C SER A 342 -39.53 8.83 -9.53
N ILE A 343 -38.59 9.58 -10.07
CA ILE A 343 -37.54 10.31 -9.33
C ILE A 343 -38.06 11.57 -8.66
N SER A 344 -39.05 12.23 -9.27
CA SER A 344 -39.71 13.40 -8.67
C SER A 344 -40.29 13.09 -7.28
N LYS A 345 -40.72 11.84 -7.07
CA LYS A 345 -41.20 11.33 -5.78
C LYS A 345 -40.07 11.12 -4.77
N VAL A 346 -38.86 10.77 -5.22
CA VAL A 346 -37.68 10.51 -4.37
C VAL A 346 -37.09 11.81 -3.81
N LEU A 347 -37.08 12.88 -4.62
CA LEU A 347 -36.37 14.11 -4.27
C LEU A 347 -37.23 15.16 -3.57
N GLY A 348 -38.55 15.15 -3.75
CA GLY A 348 -39.47 16.10 -3.10
C GLY A 348 -39.21 17.59 -3.40
N SER A 349 -38.27 17.92 -4.29
CA SER A 349 -37.75 19.26 -4.55
C SER A 349 -37.93 19.69 -6.01
N SER A 350 -37.82 20.99 -6.29
CA SER A 350 -37.75 21.50 -7.66
C SER A 350 -36.46 21.02 -8.34
N VAL A 351 -36.60 20.15 -9.34
CA VAL A 351 -35.50 19.68 -10.19
C VAL A 351 -35.37 20.62 -11.39
N ILE A 352 -34.16 21.08 -11.68
CA ILE A 352 -33.84 21.96 -12.82
C ILE A 352 -33.52 21.16 -14.08
N ASP A 353 -32.75 20.09 -13.94
CA ASP A 353 -32.36 19.21 -15.03
C ASP A 353 -32.17 17.79 -14.48
N MET A 354 -32.34 16.80 -15.34
CA MET A 354 -32.18 15.40 -14.98
C MET A 354 -31.52 14.63 -16.12
N LYS A 355 -30.46 13.90 -15.80
CA LYS A 355 -29.64 13.14 -16.75
C LYS A 355 -29.33 11.77 -16.18
N LYS A 356 -28.74 10.94 -17.03
CA LYS A 356 -28.07 9.70 -16.63
C LYS A 356 -26.60 9.72 -17.03
N THR A 357 -25.78 9.02 -16.28
CA THR A 357 -24.40 8.72 -16.68
C THR A 357 -24.35 7.48 -17.58
N ALA A 358 -23.20 7.22 -18.19
CA ALA A 358 -22.96 5.99 -18.95
C ALA A 358 -23.08 4.70 -18.11
N SER A 359 -22.96 4.81 -16.77
CA SER A 359 -23.19 3.72 -15.81
C SER A 359 -24.61 3.69 -15.25
N ASP A 360 -25.55 4.37 -15.92
CA ASP A 360 -26.96 4.51 -15.54
C ASP A 360 -27.20 5.19 -14.18
N ASP A 361 -26.17 5.83 -13.60
CA ASP A 361 -26.36 6.60 -12.37
C ASP A 361 -27.26 7.78 -12.68
N LEU A 362 -28.21 8.01 -11.78
CA LEU A 362 -29.11 9.11 -11.90
C LEU A 362 -28.40 10.41 -11.52
N PHE A 363 -28.50 11.43 -12.37
CA PHE A 363 -27.90 12.74 -12.17
C PHE A 363 -28.98 13.81 -12.13
N VAL A 364 -29.04 14.59 -11.05
CA VAL A 364 -30.10 15.58 -10.84
C VAL A 364 -29.50 16.94 -10.50
N VAL A 365 -29.96 17.97 -11.20
CA VAL A 365 -29.61 19.36 -10.92
C VAL A 365 -30.68 20.04 -10.11
N LEU A 366 -30.25 20.63 -9.00
CA LEU A 366 -31.08 21.39 -8.07
C LEU A 366 -30.87 22.90 -8.28
N PRO A 367 -31.81 23.75 -7.81
CA PRO A 367 -31.77 25.19 -8.06
C PRO A 367 -30.63 25.95 -7.37
N SER A 368 -30.01 25.39 -6.33
CA SER A 368 -28.96 26.09 -5.59
C SER A 368 -28.04 25.12 -4.83
N ALA A 369 -26.82 25.58 -4.56
CA ALA A 369 -25.88 24.89 -3.67
C ALA A 369 -26.51 24.57 -2.30
N LYS A 370 -27.31 25.49 -1.74
CA LYS A 370 -28.05 25.26 -0.49
C LYS A 370 -29.03 24.09 -0.61
N ALA A 371 -29.73 23.95 -1.73
CA ALA A 371 -30.63 22.83 -1.96
C ALA A 371 -29.88 21.48 -2.03
N VAL A 372 -28.64 21.46 -2.53
CA VAL A 372 -27.77 20.27 -2.49
C VAL A 372 -27.37 19.92 -1.06
N THR A 373 -26.88 20.90 -0.31
CA THR A 373 -26.41 20.69 1.07
C THR A 373 -27.55 20.26 2.01
N ASP A 374 -28.72 20.88 1.89
CA ASP A 374 -29.86 20.62 2.77
C ASP A 374 -30.67 19.36 2.35
N MET A 375 -30.36 18.76 1.20
CA MET A 375 -31.11 17.63 0.66
C MET A 375 -31.09 16.43 1.62
N ARG A 376 -32.27 15.84 1.84
CA ARG A 376 -32.43 14.56 2.52
C ARG A 376 -33.10 13.58 1.57
N VAL A 377 -32.39 12.50 1.26
CA VAL A 377 -32.89 11.46 0.35
C VAL A 377 -33.40 10.27 1.15
N ASP A 378 -34.45 9.62 0.65
CA ASP A 378 -34.85 8.30 1.12
C ASP A 378 -33.93 7.25 0.49
N LEU A 379 -33.04 6.68 1.31
CA LEU A 379 -32.04 5.71 0.86
C LEU A 379 -32.67 4.43 0.30
N GLU A 380 -33.84 4.03 0.78
CA GLU A 380 -34.55 2.85 0.26
C GLU A 380 -35.12 3.11 -1.14
N GLU A 381 -35.49 4.35 -1.45
CA GLU A 381 -35.84 4.74 -2.81
C GLU A 381 -34.61 4.88 -3.71
N VAL A 382 -33.49 5.41 -3.19
CA VAL A 382 -32.22 5.46 -3.96
C VAL A 382 -31.74 4.06 -4.34
N LYS A 383 -31.91 3.05 -3.49
CA LYS A 383 -31.61 1.65 -3.83
C LYS A 383 -32.42 1.13 -5.02
N LYS A 384 -33.59 1.71 -5.30
CA LYS A 384 -34.44 1.33 -6.45
C LYS A 384 -34.05 2.05 -7.74
N CYS A 385 -33.26 3.13 -7.67
CA CYS A 385 -32.78 3.85 -8.85
C CYS A 385 -31.89 2.94 -9.73
N PRO A 386 -31.79 3.21 -11.05
CA PRO A 386 -30.85 2.51 -11.92
C PRO A 386 -29.39 2.85 -11.58
N GLY A 387 -28.45 2.11 -12.17
CA GLY A 387 -27.02 2.29 -11.91
C GLY A 387 -26.64 2.05 -10.45
N ARG A 388 -25.64 2.79 -9.99
CA ARG A 388 -25.08 2.71 -8.62
C ARG A 388 -25.88 3.52 -7.62
N GLY A 389 -26.48 4.63 -8.06
CA GLY A 389 -27.29 5.48 -7.20
C GLY A 389 -27.57 6.87 -7.78
N LEU A 390 -27.55 7.89 -6.93
CA LEU A 390 -28.03 9.24 -7.21
C LEU A 390 -26.94 10.30 -6.98
N ILE A 391 -26.57 11.01 -8.05
CA ILE A 391 -25.75 12.22 -8.04
C ILE A 391 -26.69 13.43 -7.99
N ILE A 392 -26.49 14.31 -7.02
CA ILE A 392 -27.15 15.63 -7.00
C ILE A 392 -26.11 16.74 -7.16
N SER A 393 -26.46 17.79 -7.89
CA SER A 393 -25.57 18.92 -8.11
C SER A 393 -26.31 20.24 -8.30
N ALA A 394 -25.62 21.35 -8.06
CA ALA A 394 -26.12 22.69 -8.37
C ALA A 394 -24.95 23.63 -8.62
N ALA A 395 -25.19 24.68 -9.41
CA ALA A 395 -24.22 25.74 -9.59
C ALA A 395 -23.97 26.44 -8.24
N ALA A 396 -22.72 26.84 -8.02
CA ALA A 396 -22.35 27.62 -6.86
C ALA A 396 -22.93 29.04 -6.95
N PRO A 397 -23.16 29.73 -5.81
CA PRO A 397 -23.62 31.11 -5.82
C PRO A 397 -22.55 32.04 -6.41
N SER A 398 -22.97 33.16 -6.99
CA SER A 398 -22.04 34.17 -7.51
C SER A 398 -21.07 34.66 -6.43
N GLY A 399 -19.79 34.73 -6.76
CA GLY A 399 -18.72 35.12 -5.83
C GLY A 399 -18.17 33.97 -4.97
N SER A 400 -18.68 32.75 -5.13
CA SER A 400 -18.08 31.52 -4.59
C SER A 400 -16.72 31.24 -5.23
N GLU A 401 -15.80 30.65 -4.47
CA GLU A 401 -14.54 30.10 -5.00
C GLU A 401 -14.75 28.78 -5.78
N PHE A 402 -15.87 28.11 -5.53
CA PHE A 402 -16.31 26.91 -6.22
C PHE A 402 -17.25 27.25 -7.37
N ASP A 403 -17.28 26.38 -8.37
CA ASP A 403 -18.16 26.48 -9.54
C ASP A 403 -19.47 25.72 -9.36
N PHE A 404 -19.42 24.57 -8.70
CA PHE A 404 -20.59 23.77 -8.42
C PHE A 404 -20.42 22.93 -7.16
N PHE A 405 -21.56 22.54 -6.60
CA PHE A 405 -21.68 21.68 -5.44
C PHE A 405 -22.20 20.31 -5.87
N SER A 406 -21.80 19.25 -5.19
CA SER A 406 -22.23 17.88 -5.50
C SER A 406 -22.40 17.03 -4.24
N ARG A 407 -23.27 16.02 -4.30
CA ARG A 407 -23.32 14.89 -3.35
C ARG A 407 -23.64 13.61 -4.13
N PHE A 408 -23.21 12.46 -3.62
CA PHE A 408 -23.45 11.16 -4.26
C PHE A 408 -23.93 10.12 -3.25
N PHE A 409 -25.11 9.56 -3.50
CA PHE A 409 -25.72 8.52 -2.68
C PHE A 409 -25.66 7.18 -3.41
N CYS A 410 -25.02 6.17 -2.82
CA CYS A 410 -24.77 4.87 -3.46
C CYS A 410 -25.00 3.65 -2.54
N PRO A 411 -26.15 3.58 -1.83
CA PRO A 411 -26.41 2.58 -0.78
C PRO A 411 -26.35 1.11 -1.24
N LYS A 412 -26.33 0.85 -2.56
CA LYS A 412 -26.14 -0.49 -3.13
C LYS A 412 -24.76 -1.10 -2.86
N TYR A 413 -23.76 -0.27 -2.57
CA TYR A 413 -22.40 -0.72 -2.25
C TYR A 413 -22.12 -0.77 -0.73
N GLY A 414 -23.17 -0.71 0.10
CA GLY A 414 -23.03 -0.66 1.55
C GLY A 414 -22.59 0.70 2.09
N ILE A 415 -22.55 1.73 1.23
CA ILE A 415 -22.20 3.11 1.58
C ILE A 415 -23.39 3.99 1.24
N ASP A 416 -24.05 4.55 2.25
CA ASP A 416 -25.26 5.37 2.03
C ASP A 416 -24.96 6.65 1.23
N GLU A 417 -23.89 7.37 1.59
CA GLU A 417 -23.39 8.56 0.92
C GLU A 417 -21.86 8.48 0.79
N ASP A 418 -21.36 8.51 -0.45
CA ASP A 418 -19.92 8.59 -0.72
C ASP A 418 -19.45 10.03 -0.44
N PRO A 419 -18.45 10.23 0.45
CA PRO A 419 -17.96 11.56 0.79
C PRO A 419 -17.52 12.39 -0.41
N VAL A 420 -16.76 11.76 -1.33
CA VAL A 420 -16.17 12.40 -2.52
C VAL A 420 -15.96 11.35 -3.61
N CYS A 421 -16.94 11.22 -4.52
CA CYS A 421 -16.88 10.24 -5.59
C CYS A 421 -16.20 10.79 -6.86
N GLY A 422 -14.97 10.36 -7.16
CA GLY A 422 -14.23 10.82 -8.35
C GLY A 422 -14.94 10.50 -9.68
N SER A 423 -15.56 9.32 -9.79
CA SER A 423 -16.28 8.93 -11.01
C SER A 423 -17.52 9.81 -11.26
N ALA A 424 -18.27 10.17 -10.22
CA ALA A 424 -19.36 11.14 -10.33
C ALA A 424 -18.84 12.49 -10.84
N HIS A 425 -17.64 12.92 -10.40
CA HIS A 425 -17.03 14.17 -10.86
C HIS A 425 -16.55 14.14 -12.32
N CYS A 426 -16.27 12.97 -12.89
CA CYS A 426 -16.05 12.83 -14.33
C CYS A 426 -17.32 13.15 -15.14
N ALA A 427 -18.49 12.74 -14.64
CA ALA A 427 -19.78 13.08 -15.23
C ALA A 427 -20.19 14.54 -14.99
N LEU A 428 -19.93 15.05 -13.78
CA LEU A 428 -20.20 16.45 -13.42
C LEU A 428 -19.37 17.43 -14.26
N ALA A 429 -18.09 17.14 -14.48
CA ALA A 429 -17.23 17.97 -15.35
C ALA A 429 -17.78 18.05 -16.77
N TRP A 430 -18.24 16.92 -17.33
CA TRP A 430 -18.87 16.88 -18.65
C TRP A 430 -20.13 17.74 -18.71
N TYR A 431 -21.06 17.53 -17.77
CA TYR A 431 -22.33 18.25 -17.72
C TYR A 431 -22.12 19.77 -17.54
N TRP A 432 -21.33 20.16 -16.54
CA TRP A 432 -21.09 21.58 -16.23
C TRP A 432 -20.28 22.29 -17.31
N SER A 433 -19.41 21.59 -18.04
CA SER A 433 -18.75 22.15 -19.23
C SER A 433 -19.74 22.62 -20.27
N LYS A 434 -20.75 21.80 -20.59
CA LYS A 434 -21.78 22.19 -21.54
C LYS A 434 -22.67 23.32 -21.03
N LYS A 435 -22.96 23.35 -19.73
CA LYS A 435 -23.85 24.37 -19.14
C LYS A 435 -23.16 25.71 -18.89
N MET A 436 -21.88 25.71 -18.52
CA MET A 436 -21.13 26.92 -18.16
C MET A 436 -20.19 27.40 -19.28
N GLY A 437 -19.96 26.61 -20.33
CA GLY A 437 -19.10 26.98 -21.45
C GLY A 437 -17.60 27.04 -21.11
N LYS A 438 -17.13 26.19 -20.18
CA LYS A 438 -15.73 26.15 -19.73
C LYS A 438 -15.25 24.73 -19.41
N SER A 439 -13.94 24.52 -19.38
CA SER A 439 -13.30 23.20 -19.18
C SER A 439 -12.73 22.97 -17.79
N ASP A 440 -12.45 24.04 -17.04
CA ASP A 440 -11.76 24.00 -15.76
C ASP A 440 -12.71 24.38 -14.62
N PHE A 441 -12.77 23.53 -13.60
CA PHE A 441 -13.70 23.66 -12.48
C PHE A 441 -13.02 23.45 -11.13
N THR A 442 -13.48 24.20 -10.14
CA THR A 442 -13.28 23.85 -8.73
C THR A 442 -14.62 23.40 -8.16
N ALA A 443 -14.71 22.12 -7.79
CA ALA A 443 -15.94 21.50 -7.29
C ALA A 443 -15.88 21.31 -5.78
N PHE A 444 -17.02 21.51 -5.11
CA PHE A 444 -17.19 21.22 -3.70
C PHE A 444 -18.14 20.03 -3.51
N ALA A 445 -17.61 18.90 -3.08
CA ALA A 445 -18.43 17.77 -2.62
C ALA A 445 -18.99 18.13 -1.23
N ALA A 446 -20.29 18.30 -1.13
CA ALA A 446 -21.00 18.83 0.04
C ALA A 446 -21.56 17.72 0.95
N SER A 447 -20.88 16.57 1.02
CA SER A 447 -21.15 15.54 2.02
C SER A 447 -20.78 16.05 3.43
N PRO A 448 -21.16 15.35 4.52
CA PRO A 448 -20.78 15.75 5.88
C PRO A 448 -19.26 15.88 6.09
N ARG A 449 -18.48 15.02 5.43
CA ARG A 449 -17.01 15.09 5.43
C ARG A 449 -16.48 16.14 4.48
N SER A 450 -17.22 16.49 3.43
CA SER A 450 -16.88 17.47 2.41
C SER A 450 -15.58 17.20 1.65
N GLY A 451 -15.40 17.78 0.47
CA GLY A 451 -14.12 17.67 -0.24
C GLY A 451 -14.01 18.61 -1.42
N ILE A 452 -12.79 18.87 -1.85
CA ILE A 452 -12.48 19.82 -2.94
C ILE A 452 -11.77 19.07 -4.07
N LEU A 453 -12.31 19.21 -5.28
CA LEU A 453 -11.68 18.68 -6.49
C LEU A 453 -11.44 19.80 -7.49
N LYS A 454 -10.24 19.85 -8.07
CA LYS A 454 -10.00 20.64 -9.28
C LYS A 454 -10.13 19.72 -10.48
N LEU A 455 -11.01 20.06 -11.42
CA LEU A 455 -11.35 19.26 -12.58
C LEU A 455 -10.93 20.00 -13.85
N GLN A 456 -10.37 19.27 -14.80
CA GLN A 456 -10.09 19.80 -16.13
C GLN A 456 -10.56 18.78 -17.17
N LEU A 457 -11.57 19.17 -17.97
CA LEU A 457 -12.11 18.37 -19.06
C LEU A 457 -11.36 18.67 -20.36
N ASP A 458 -10.75 17.64 -20.95
CA ASP A 458 -10.30 17.63 -22.35
C ASP A 458 -11.35 16.88 -23.18
N GLU A 459 -12.33 17.62 -23.70
CA GLU A 459 -13.45 17.04 -24.45
C GLU A 459 -12.97 16.33 -25.73
N GLN A 460 -11.95 16.87 -26.39
CA GLN A 460 -11.42 16.29 -27.64
C GLN A 460 -10.82 14.91 -27.41
N LYS A 461 -10.16 14.70 -26.26
CA LYS A 461 -9.60 13.40 -25.88
C LYS A 461 -10.56 12.54 -25.08
N ASN A 462 -11.75 13.04 -24.73
CA ASN A 462 -12.70 12.40 -23.84
C ASN A 462 -12.06 12.02 -22.48
N ARG A 463 -11.32 12.95 -21.89
CA ARG A 463 -10.60 12.76 -20.61
C ARG A 463 -10.94 13.84 -19.60
N VAL A 464 -10.97 13.48 -18.33
CA VAL A 464 -11.06 14.40 -17.20
C VAL A 464 -9.86 14.19 -16.31
N LYS A 465 -9.12 15.26 -16.07
CA LYS A 465 -8.08 15.30 -15.05
C LYS A 465 -8.72 15.71 -13.74
N LEU A 466 -8.55 14.88 -12.72
CA LEU A 466 -9.00 15.12 -11.36
C LEU A 466 -7.78 15.43 -10.50
N ARG A 467 -7.76 16.59 -9.86
CA ARG A 467 -6.71 16.98 -8.93
C ARG A 467 -7.27 17.16 -7.53
N GLY A 468 -6.59 16.58 -6.55
CA GLY A 468 -6.95 16.69 -5.14
C GLY A 468 -5.72 16.68 -4.25
N LYS A 469 -5.88 17.22 -3.05
CA LYS A 469 -4.93 17.03 -1.96
C LYS A 469 -5.30 15.75 -1.18
N ALA A 470 -4.38 15.29 -0.34
CA ALA A 470 -4.65 14.19 0.59
C ALA A 470 -3.83 14.36 1.87
N VAL A 471 -4.34 13.80 2.95
CA VAL A 471 -3.74 13.83 4.27
C VAL A 471 -3.72 12.42 4.86
N THR A 472 -2.56 11.93 5.27
CA THR A 472 -2.46 10.71 6.09
C THR A 472 -2.97 10.99 7.50
N VAL A 473 -3.95 10.23 7.98
CA VAL A 473 -4.55 10.40 9.31
C VAL A 473 -4.16 9.29 10.29
N MET A 474 -3.84 8.11 9.79
CA MET A 474 -3.37 6.98 10.58
C MET A 474 -2.29 6.22 9.82
N GLU A 475 -1.30 5.72 10.56
CA GLU A 475 -0.28 4.80 10.06
C GLU A 475 -0.18 3.62 11.04
N GLY A 476 -0.03 2.40 10.53
CA GLY A 476 -0.01 1.20 11.35
C GLY A 476 0.36 -0.07 10.57
N SER A 477 0.05 -1.22 11.15
CA SER A 477 0.26 -2.54 10.55
C SER A 477 -0.94 -3.46 10.77
N VAL A 478 -1.17 -4.35 9.81
CA VAL A 478 -2.18 -5.43 9.94
C VAL A 478 -1.49 -6.68 10.52
N ILE A 479 -2.03 -7.20 11.63
CA ILE A 479 -1.48 -8.35 12.37
C ILE A 479 -2.27 -9.61 12.02
N VAL A 480 -2.05 -10.17 10.83
CA VAL A 480 -2.76 -11.37 10.34
C VAL A 480 -1.87 -12.37 9.63
#